data_AF-A0A8T9QER2-F1
#
_entry.id   AF-A0A8T9QER2-F1
#
_cell.length_a   1.000
_cell.length_b   1.000
_cell.length_c   1.000
_cell.angle_alpha   90.00
_cell.angle_beta   90.00
_cell.angle_gamma   90.00
#
_symmetry.space_group_name_H-M   'P 1'
#
loop_
_entity.id
_entity.type
_entity.pdbx_description
1 polymer ?
#
loop_
_entity_poly.entity_id
_entity_poly.type
_entity_poly.pdbx_seq_one_letter_code
_entity_poly.pdbx_strand_id
1 'polypeptide(L)' 'MPTPTAQVKHQVKKRLGSIGLDAGCVYRHNPELSHLAVLELDSFKLTLQPNIEPPYFIMHR' A
#
# COMPACT_ATOMS: atom_id res chain seq x y z
N MET A 1 -2.37 -11.77 -1.81
CA MET A 1 -2.39 -10.85 -2.97
C MET A 1 -2.46 -9.44 -2.43
N PRO A 2 -1.65 -8.51 -2.96
CA PRO A 2 -1.67 -7.12 -2.52
C PRO A 2 -3.00 -6.45 -2.87
N THR A 3 -3.38 -5.44 -2.09
CA THR A 3 -4.64 -4.70 -2.17
C THR A 3 -4.39 -3.33 -2.80
N PRO A 4 -5.11 -2.94 -3.86
CA PRO A 4 -5.00 -1.61 -4.45
C PRO A 4 -5.19 -0.50 -3.42
N THR A 5 -4.36 0.55 -3.47
CA THR A 5 -4.44 1.65 -2.49
C THR A 5 -5.82 2.33 -2.44
N ALA A 6 -6.54 2.36 -3.55
CA ALA A 6 -7.92 2.84 -3.61
C ALA A 6 -8.86 1.99 -2.72
N GLN A 7 -8.68 0.67 -2.75
CA GLN A 7 -9.43 -0.26 -1.90
C GLN A 7 -9.01 -0.13 -0.43
N VAL A 8 -7.71 -0.02 -0.12
CA VAL A 8 -7.25 0.24 1.26
C VAL A 8 -7.89 1.51 1.83
N LYS A 9 -7.87 2.61 1.07
CA LYS A 9 -8.52 3.88 1.44
C LYS A 9 -10.02 3.70 1.67
N HIS A 10 -10.70 2.94 0.81
CA HIS A 10 -12.12 2.66 0.95
C HIS A 10 -12.43 1.88 2.24
N GLN A 11 -11.68 0.82 2.53
CA GLN A 11 -11.88 -0.04 3.70
C GLN A 11 -11.65 0.75 5.00
N VAL A 12 -10.61 1.59 5.06
CA VAL A 12 -10.35 2.49 6.19
C VAL A 12 -11.46 3.53 6.32
N LYS A 13 -11.86 4.20 5.23
CA LYS A 13 -12.94 5.22 5.26
C LYS A 13 -14.26 4.63 5.76
N LYS A 14 -14.55 3.38 5.41
CA LYS A 14 -15.75 2.66 5.86
C LYS A 14 -15.57 1.95 7.20
N ARG A 15 -14.38 2.00 7.80
CA ARG A 15 -14.04 1.29 9.05
C ARG A 15 -14.48 -0.17 9.03
N LEU A 16 -14.18 -0.88 7.93
CA LEU A 16 -14.54 -2.29 7.81
C LEU A 16 -13.84 -3.11 8.90
N GLY A 17 -14.48 -4.20 9.33
CA GLY A 17 -13.91 -5.11 10.34
C GLY A 17 -12.66 -5.88 9.88
N SER A 18 -12.34 -5.83 8.59
CA SER A 18 -11.09 -6.35 8.02
C SER A 18 -10.55 -5.35 7.00
N ILE A 19 -9.28 -4.98 7.15
CA ILE A 19 -8.59 -4.00 6.30
C ILE A 19 -7.29 -4.64 5.79
N GLY A 20 -7.14 -4.72 4.47
CA GLY A 20 -5.91 -5.17 3.84
C GLY A 20 -4.88 -4.04 3.82
N LEU A 21 -3.76 -4.20 4.53
CA LEU A 21 -2.67 -3.22 4.54
C LEU A 21 -1.48 -3.60 3.65
N ASP A 22 -1.49 -4.80 3.06
CA ASP A 22 -0.55 -5.15 2.01
C ASP A 22 -0.89 -4.35 0.76
N ALA A 23 -0.36 -3.13 0.67
CA ALA A 23 -0.53 -2.25 -0.48
C ALA A 23 0.54 -2.49 -1.54
N GLY A 24 1.31 -3.59 -1.47
CA GLY A 24 2.20 -4.04 -2.53
C GLY A 24 3.50 -3.27 -2.72
N CYS A 25 4.04 -2.58 -1.69
CA CYS A 25 5.18 -1.65 -1.79
C CYS A 25 6.30 -2.02 -2.77
N VAL A 26 6.65 -3.31 -2.87
CA VAL A 26 7.69 -3.84 -3.77
C VAL A 26 7.39 -3.63 -5.27
N TYR A 27 6.11 -3.54 -5.65
CA TYR A 27 5.66 -3.36 -7.03
C TYR A 27 5.79 -1.90 -7.49
N ARG A 28 7.01 -1.35 -7.44
CA ARG A 28 7.30 0.08 -7.66
C ARG A 28 6.76 0.66 -8.99
N HIS A 29 6.58 -0.17 -10.01
CA HIS A 29 6.07 0.24 -11.32
C HIS A 29 4.54 0.19 -11.43
N ASN A 30 3.84 -0.41 -10.47
CA ASN A 30 2.39 -0.46 -10.46
C ASN A 30 1.84 0.68 -9.59
N PRO A 31 1.24 1.74 -10.16
CA PRO A 31 0.74 2.89 -9.40
C PRO A 31 -0.40 2.53 -8.45
N GLU A 32 -1.10 1.42 -8.68
CA GLU A 32 -2.14 0.94 -7.77
C GLU A 32 -1.56 0.28 -6.50
N LEU A 33 -0.32 -0.23 -6.59
CA LEU A 33 0.35 -1.08 -5.58
C LEU A 33 1.71 -0.54 -5.08
N SER A 34 2.17 0.64 -5.46
CA SER A 34 3.54 1.07 -5.13
C SER A 34 3.70 1.71 -3.73
N HIS A 35 3.04 1.19 -2.68
CA HIS A 35 2.97 1.88 -1.37
C HIS A 35 3.18 0.96 -0.17
N LEU A 36 3.83 1.51 0.87
CA LEU A 36 3.77 1.02 2.25
C LEU A 36 2.58 1.67 2.94
N ALA A 37 1.65 0.85 3.46
CA ALA A 37 0.48 1.33 4.19
C ALA A 37 0.64 1.12 5.69
N VAL A 38 0.27 2.14 6.47
CA VAL A 38 0.21 2.08 7.93
C VAL A 38 -1.14 2.63 8.37
N LEU A 39 -1.85 1.87 9.20
CA LEU A 39 -3.06 2.32 9.86
C LEU A 39 -2.78 2.46 11.35
N GLU A 40 -2.85 3.69 11.84
CA GLU A 40 -2.81 3.98 13.28
C GLU A 40 -4.22 3.74 13.85
N LEU A 41 -4.35 3.01 14.96
CA LEU A 41 -5.63 2.45 15.41
C LEU A 41 -6.44 3.40 16.31
N ASP A 42 -5.80 4.28 17.08
CA ASP A 42 -6.48 5.18 18.01
C ASP A 42 -7.20 6.31 17.25
N SER A 43 -6.53 6.94 16.28
CA SER A 43 -7.09 7.97 15.40
C SER A 43 -7.71 7.40 14.13
N PHE A 44 -7.42 6.14 13.80
CA PHE A 44 -7.83 5.49 12.55
C PHE A 44 -7.25 6.18 11.29
N LYS A 45 -6.07 6.79 11.43
CA LYS A 45 -5.39 7.49 10.34
C LYS A 45 -4.61 6.52 9.47
N LEU A 46 -4.93 6.50 8.18
CA LEU A 46 -4.15 5.82 7.15
C LEU A 46 -3.06 6.73 6.62
N THR A 47 -1.81 6.24 6.67
CA THR A 47 -0.66 6.82 5.98
C THR A 47 -0.23 5.89 4.85
N LEU A 48 -0.05 6.45 3.65
CA LEU A 48 0.52 5.74 2.51
C LEU A 48 1.84 6.40 2.13
N GLN A 49 2.93 5.65 2.25
CA GLN A 49 4.26 6.07 1.83
C GLN A 49 4.55 5.45 0.46
N PRO A 50 4.76 6.24 -0.60
CA PRO A 50 5.21 5.71 -1.88
C PRO A 50 6.54 4.95 -1.71
N ASN A 51 6.75 3.93 -2.53
CA ASN A 51 8.05 3.28 -2.68
C ASN A 51 9.12 4.35 -3.04
N ILE A 52 10.27 4.29 -2.35
CA ILE A 52 11.40 5.24 -2.50
C ILE A 52 12.65 4.59 -3.09
N GLU A 53 12.51 3.37 -3.60
CA GLU A 53 13.61 2.58 -4.13
C GLU A 53 14.20 3.27 -5.37
N PRO A 54 15.53 3.48 -5.43
CA PRO A 54 16.16 4.07 -6.59
C PRO A 54 15.98 3.15 -7.82
N PRO A 55 15.98 3.69 -9.05
CA PRO A 55 16.00 2.86 -10.24
C PRO A 55 17.19 1.90 -10.21
N TYR A 56 16.91 0.61 -10.44
CA TYR A 56 17.91 -0.42 -10.67
C TYR A 56 17.41 -1.34 -11.78
N PHE A 57 18.37 -1.96 -12.46
CA PHE A 57 18.11 -2.95 -13.50
C PHE A 57 17.81 -4.30 -12.84
N ILE A 58 16.65 -4.86 -13.17
CA ILE A 58 16.33 -6.24 -12.80
C ILE A 58 17.10 -7.12 -13.78
N MET A 59 18.25 -7.66 -13.34
CA MET A 59 18.93 -8.70 -14.12
C MET A 59 18.10 -9.98 -14.03
N HIS A 60 17.61 -10.44 -15.18
CA HIS A 60 17.10 -11.79 -15.32
C HIS A 60 18.32 -12.75 -15.30
N ARG A 61 18.27 -13.78 -14.45
CA ARG A 61 19.23 -14.90 -14.46
C ARG A 61 18.84 -15.90 -15.53
#